data_AF-A0A7L4R8Q6-F1
#
_entry.id   AF-A0A7L4R8Q6-F1
#
_cell.length_a   1.000
_cell.length_b   1.000
_cell.length_c   1.000
_cell.angle_alpha   90.00
_cell.angle_beta   90.00
_cell.angle_gamma   90.00
#
_symmetry.space_group_name_H-M   'P 1'
#
loop_
_entity.id
_entity.type
_entity.pdbx_description
1 polymer ?
#
loop_
_entity_poly.entity_id
_entity_poly.type
_entity_poly.pdbx_seq_one_letter_code
_entity_poly.pdbx_strand_id
1 'polypeptide(L)'
;MDGDGLFQSIGDALEHFSRDPVAFMVPTLLYPLFLLITLGAFVGILFILFMLLTLLGVGGEIMLYVLGGVGALLALAYMLLSAGYKGAMVAEYNNASDKGEVGLMHFMRYALANSGGLFIISIVKMAVTGFVVMPFVLLYYFLLINLWDGWLYLFGIIALFLVFIIEFMFAFSFTAYVVRKVSPITAMIISFNFIKEKNVKALLVYGFYGLVALSTLVPILNIITYLVFYPIAYTSLVLFFKGR
;
A
#
# COMPACT_ATOMS: atom_id res chain seq x y z
N MET A 1 0.60 14.78 30.35
CA MET A 1 1.47 15.50 29.41
C MET A 1 1.67 14.55 28.25
N ASP A 2 0.93 14.69 27.15
CA ASP A 2 0.84 13.59 26.18
C ASP A 2 0.36 14.05 24.79
N GLY A 3 0.71 15.28 24.40
CA GLY A 3 0.57 15.78 23.03
C GLY A 3 1.76 15.43 22.13
N ASP A 4 2.81 14.83 22.70
CA ASP A 4 4.15 14.87 22.09
C ASP A 4 4.36 13.82 21.00
N GLY A 5 3.80 12.61 21.09
CA GLY A 5 4.15 11.50 20.17
C GLY A 5 3.86 11.73 18.67
N LEU A 6 2.90 12.59 18.28
CA LEU A 6 2.66 12.92 16.86
C LEU A 6 3.71 13.90 16.33
N PHE A 7 3.88 15.04 17.01
CA PHE A 7 4.81 16.06 16.58
C PHE A 7 6.25 15.61 16.76
N GLN A 8 6.53 14.76 17.75
CA GLN A 8 7.81 14.12 17.96
C GLN A 8 8.12 13.13 16.84
N SER A 9 7.23 12.18 16.51
CA SER A 9 7.49 11.24 15.40
C SER A 9 7.62 11.93 14.03
N ILE A 10 6.93 13.05 13.81
CA ILE A 10 7.12 13.88 12.60
C ILE A 10 8.43 14.67 12.66
N GLY A 11 8.74 15.29 13.81
CA GLY A 11 9.98 16.03 14.04
C GLY A 11 11.22 15.16 13.90
N ASP A 12 11.21 13.98 14.52
CA ASP A 12 12.28 12.98 14.44
C ASP A 12 12.41 12.47 13.00
N ALA A 13 11.31 12.19 12.30
CA ALA A 13 11.35 11.80 10.89
C ALA A 13 11.95 12.90 10.00
N LEU A 14 11.60 14.17 10.26
CA LEU A 14 12.19 15.32 9.57
C LEU A 14 13.68 15.47 9.88
N GLU A 15 14.08 15.26 11.13
CA GLU A 15 15.48 15.32 11.54
C GLU A 15 16.31 14.21 10.86
N HIS A 16 15.81 12.98 10.87
CA HIS A 16 16.44 11.86 10.18
C HIS A 16 16.53 12.11 8.67
N PHE A 17 15.45 12.59 8.04
CA PHE A 17 15.45 12.94 6.63
C PHE A 17 16.42 14.08 6.31
N SER A 18 16.51 15.10 7.16
CA SER A 18 17.40 16.25 6.93
C SER A 18 18.88 15.91 7.06
N ARG A 19 19.22 14.90 7.89
CA ARG A 19 20.61 14.42 8.05
C ARG A 19 21.08 13.60 6.86
N ASP A 20 20.22 12.77 6.27
CA ASP A 20 20.54 11.97 5.08
C ASP A 20 19.31 11.81 4.17
N PRO A 21 18.97 12.81 3.34
CA PRO A 21 17.77 12.74 2.50
C PRO A 21 17.88 11.68 1.39
N VAL A 22 19.09 11.35 0.96
CA VAL A 22 19.33 10.41 -0.14
C VAL A 22 18.90 9.00 0.28
N ALA A 23 19.23 8.60 1.50
CA ALA A 23 18.77 7.35 2.10
C ALA A 23 17.24 7.18 2.00
N PHE A 24 16.46 8.22 2.28
CA PHE A 24 14.99 8.15 2.24
C PHE A 24 14.41 8.28 0.82
N MET A 25 15.08 8.97 -0.09
CA MET A 25 14.63 9.13 -1.48
C MET A 25 14.79 7.85 -2.30
N VAL A 26 15.86 7.07 -2.07
CA VAL A 26 16.17 5.88 -2.87
C VAL A 26 15.04 4.83 -2.86
N PRO A 27 14.50 4.39 -1.71
CA PRO A 27 13.39 3.43 -1.69
C PRO A 27 12.15 3.94 -2.43
N THR A 28 11.88 5.24 -2.37
CA THR A 28 10.75 5.86 -3.08
C THR A 28 10.94 5.86 -4.58
N LEU A 29 12.18 6.09 -5.06
CA LEU A 29 12.51 6.05 -6.48
C LEU A 29 12.49 4.64 -7.06
N LEU A 30 12.78 3.62 -6.25
CA LEU A 30 12.75 2.22 -6.67
C LEU A 30 11.34 1.70 -6.90
N TYR A 31 10.37 2.22 -6.16
CA TYR A 31 8.96 1.84 -6.28
C TYR A 31 8.38 2.02 -7.70
N PRO A 32 8.44 3.21 -8.34
CA PRO A 32 7.92 3.39 -9.69
C PRO A 32 8.72 2.62 -10.74
N LEU A 33 10.05 2.50 -10.58
CA LEU A 33 10.91 1.73 -11.49
C LEU A 33 10.46 0.27 -11.56
N PHE A 34 10.23 -0.37 -10.42
CA PHE A 34 9.83 -1.75 -10.46
C PHE A 34 8.33 -1.91 -10.72
N LEU A 35 7.47 -0.94 -10.35
CA LEU A 35 6.09 -0.91 -10.85
C LEU A 35 6.05 -0.92 -12.39
N LEU A 36 6.91 -0.14 -13.05
CA LEU A 36 7.08 -0.18 -14.51
C LEU A 36 7.60 -1.53 -15.01
N ILE A 37 8.60 -2.12 -14.35
CA ILE A 37 9.10 -3.47 -14.71
C ILE A 37 7.99 -4.53 -14.58
N THR A 38 7.19 -4.46 -13.52
CA THR A 38 6.10 -5.43 -13.28
C THR A 38 4.98 -5.27 -14.29
N LEU A 39 4.53 -4.03 -14.53
CA LEU A 39 3.51 -3.75 -15.55
C LEU A 39 4.01 -4.13 -16.95
N GLY A 40 5.25 -3.81 -17.28
CA GLY A 40 5.87 -4.18 -18.56
C GLY A 40 5.93 -5.70 -18.73
N ALA A 41 6.34 -6.43 -17.69
CA ALA A 41 6.34 -7.90 -17.71
C ALA A 41 4.92 -8.47 -17.90
N PHE A 42 3.91 -7.86 -17.29
CA PHE A 42 2.52 -8.32 -17.40
C PHE A 42 1.97 -8.13 -18.80
N VAL A 43 2.16 -6.94 -19.36
CA VAL A 43 1.78 -6.63 -20.74
C VAL A 43 2.51 -7.57 -21.70
N GLY A 44 3.81 -7.83 -21.48
CA GLY A 44 4.59 -8.78 -22.26
C GLY A 44 4.03 -10.22 -22.21
N ILE A 45 3.70 -10.72 -21.01
CA ILE A 45 3.12 -12.06 -20.83
C ILE A 45 1.75 -12.15 -21.53
N LEU A 46 0.89 -11.15 -21.34
CA LEU A 46 -0.42 -11.12 -22.00
C LEU A 46 -0.29 -11.07 -23.53
N PHE A 47 0.67 -10.31 -24.05
CA PHE A 47 0.93 -10.22 -25.49
C PHE A 47 1.41 -11.56 -26.06
N ILE A 48 2.40 -12.20 -25.41
CA ILE A 48 2.88 -13.53 -25.82
C ILE A 48 1.73 -14.55 -25.81
N LEU A 49 0.92 -14.55 -24.74
CA LEU A 49 -0.23 -15.43 -24.63
C LEU A 49 -1.26 -15.18 -25.72
N PHE A 50 -1.59 -13.93 -26.02
CA PHE A 50 -2.49 -13.55 -27.10
C PHE A 50 -1.98 -14.06 -28.45
N MET A 51 -0.67 -13.89 -28.71
CA MET A 51 -0.01 -14.42 -29.90
C MET A 51 -0.14 -15.94 -30.00
N LEU A 52 0.15 -16.67 -28.93
CA LEU A 52 0.06 -18.14 -28.89
C LEU A 52 -1.38 -18.63 -29.11
N LEU A 53 -2.36 -18.02 -28.44
CA LEU A 53 -3.77 -18.39 -28.61
C LEU A 53 -4.26 -18.13 -30.03
N THR A 54 -3.82 -17.02 -30.63
CA THR A 54 -4.12 -16.70 -32.04
C THR A 54 -3.49 -17.72 -32.99
N LEU A 55 -2.23 -18.11 -32.76
CA LEU A 55 -1.52 -19.12 -33.57
C LEU A 55 -2.16 -20.51 -33.47
N LEU A 56 -2.71 -20.85 -32.31
CA LEU A 56 -3.42 -22.12 -32.07
C LEU A 56 -4.86 -22.12 -32.58
N GLY A 57 -5.32 -21.03 -33.21
CA GLY A 57 -6.68 -20.91 -33.74
C GLY A 57 -7.76 -20.86 -32.66
N VAL A 58 -7.41 -20.50 -31.43
CA VAL A 58 -8.36 -20.37 -30.32
C VAL A 58 -9.15 -19.07 -30.50
N GLY A 59 -10.41 -19.19 -30.92
CA GLY A 59 -11.30 -18.05 -31.15
C GLY A 59 -12.34 -17.80 -30.03
N GLY A 60 -12.97 -16.62 -30.08
CA GLY A 60 -14.22 -16.32 -29.36
C GLY A 60 -14.12 -16.36 -27.83
N GLU A 61 -15.09 -17.00 -27.19
CA GLU A 61 -15.30 -17.00 -25.73
C GLU A 61 -14.19 -17.72 -24.96
N ILE A 62 -13.60 -18.79 -25.52
CA ILE A 62 -12.51 -19.56 -24.89
C ILE A 62 -11.28 -18.67 -24.69
N MET A 63 -10.97 -17.84 -25.70
CA MET A 63 -9.88 -16.87 -25.62
C MET A 63 -10.11 -15.89 -24.46
N LEU A 64 -11.35 -15.44 -24.27
CA LEU A 64 -11.72 -14.50 -23.22
C LEU A 64 -11.59 -15.10 -21.82
N TYR A 65 -11.98 -16.37 -21.63
CA TYR A 65 -11.79 -17.09 -20.36
C TYR A 65 -10.31 -17.34 -20.04
N VAL A 66 -9.51 -17.72 -21.02
CA VAL A 66 -8.06 -17.94 -20.83
C VAL A 66 -7.36 -16.63 -20.49
N LEU A 67 -7.66 -15.55 -21.22
CA LEU A 67 -7.12 -14.22 -20.93
C LEU A 67 -7.57 -13.71 -19.56
N GLY A 68 -8.83 -13.94 -19.18
CA GLY A 68 -9.34 -13.61 -17.84
C GLY A 68 -8.62 -14.37 -16.73
N GLY A 69 -8.40 -15.68 -16.91
CA GLY A 69 -7.68 -16.52 -15.95
C GLY A 69 -6.22 -16.11 -15.78
N VAL A 70 -5.51 -15.83 -16.88
CA VAL A 70 -4.13 -15.34 -16.81
C VAL A 70 -4.08 -13.92 -16.26
N GLY A 71 -5.03 -13.05 -16.61
CA GLY A 71 -5.17 -11.72 -16.03
C GLY A 71 -5.34 -11.77 -14.50
N ALA A 72 -6.15 -12.71 -13.99
CA ALA A 72 -6.32 -12.91 -12.55
C ALA A 72 -5.03 -13.41 -11.86
N LEU A 73 -4.32 -14.37 -12.48
CA LEU A 73 -3.02 -14.84 -11.97
C LEU A 73 -1.97 -13.73 -11.94
N LEU A 74 -1.93 -12.90 -12.98
CA LEU A 74 -1.08 -11.72 -13.02
C LEU A 74 -1.48 -10.73 -11.92
N ALA A 75 -2.76 -10.42 -11.74
CA ALA A 75 -3.21 -9.56 -10.66
C ALA A 75 -2.76 -10.05 -9.27
N LEU A 76 -2.83 -11.37 -9.01
CA LEU A 76 -2.31 -11.99 -7.78
C LEU A 76 -0.79 -11.85 -7.66
N ALA A 77 -0.05 -12.07 -8.75
CA ALA A 77 1.40 -11.87 -8.77
C ALA A 77 1.77 -10.40 -8.50
N TYR A 78 1.02 -9.44 -9.03
CA TYR A 78 1.24 -8.01 -8.78
C TYR A 78 0.97 -7.68 -7.32
N MET A 79 -0.12 -8.22 -6.75
CA MET A 79 -0.40 -8.05 -5.33
C MET A 79 0.71 -8.63 -4.45
N LEU A 80 1.25 -9.80 -4.79
CA LEU A 80 2.39 -10.41 -4.08
C LEU A 80 3.62 -9.51 -4.12
N LEU A 81 3.99 -9.03 -5.30
CA LEU A 81 5.14 -8.15 -5.49
C LEU A 81 4.92 -6.81 -4.78
N SER A 82 3.79 -6.15 -5.01
CA SER A 82 3.37 -4.89 -4.37
C SER A 82 3.43 -4.98 -2.85
N ALA A 83 2.96 -6.09 -2.26
CA ALA A 83 3.05 -6.33 -0.83
C ALA A 83 4.51 -6.44 -0.35
N GLY A 84 5.34 -7.20 -1.07
CA GLY A 84 6.78 -7.32 -0.82
C GLY A 84 7.48 -5.95 -0.82
N TYR A 85 7.12 -5.07 -1.75
CA TYR A 85 7.68 -3.72 -1.77
C TYR A 85 7.24 -2.83 -0.67
N LYS A 86 5.95 -2.83 -0.36
CA LYS A 86 5.44 -2.03 0.75
C LYS A 86 6.18 -2.40 2.03
N GLY A 87 6.41 -3.70 2.27
CA GLY A 87 7.23 -4.15 3.39
C GLY A 87 8.71 -3.78 3.27
N ALA A 88 9.31 -3.88 2.07
CA ALA A 88 10.70 -3.48 1.86
C ALA A 88 10.92 -1.98 2.07
N MET A 89 9.99 -1.13 1.62
CA MET A 89 10.01 0.31 1.91
C MET A 89 9.98 0.58 3.42
N VAL A 90 9.07 -0.08 4.14
CA VAL A 90 8.98 0.03 5.60
C VAL A 90 10.28 -0.43 6.28
N ALA A 91 10.90 -1.49 5.76
CA ALA A 91 12.18 -2.00 6.27
C ALA A 91 13.33 -1.03 6.05
N GLU A 92 13.42 -0.45 4.85
CA GLU A 92 14.42 0.57 4.54
C GLU A 92 14.21 1.84 5.35
N TYR A 93 12.98 2.34 5.52
CA TYR A 93 12.75 3.52 6.36
C TYR A 93 13.05 3.26 7.84
N ASN A 94 12.76 2.05 8.33
CA ASN A 94 13.20 1.66 9.67
C ASN A 94 14.74 1.61 9.76
N ASN A 95 15.43 1.07 8.76
CA ASN A 95 16.90 1.01 8.75
C ASN A 95 17.54 2.40 8.58
N ALA A 96 16.99 3.25 7.72
CA ALA A 96 17.43 4.62 7.51
C ALA A 96 17.31 5.43 8.80
N SER A 97 16.19 5.30 9.52
CA SER A 97 16.01 5.96 10.82
C SER A 97 16.91 5.40 11.93
N ASP A 98 17.16 4.09 11.99
CA ASP A 98 17.99 3.50 13.05
C ASP A 98 19.51 3.59 12.78
N LYS A 99 19.94 3.52 11.52
CA LYS A 99 21.34 3.32 11.12
C LYS A 99 21.86 4.28 10.06
N GLY A 100 21.00 5.06 9.39
CA GLY A 100 21.39 5.91 8.27
C GLY A 100 21.89 5.12 7.06
N GLU A 101 21.49 3.85 6.93
CA GLU A 101 21.95 2.96 5.85
C GLU A 101 20.76 2.46 5.03
N VAL A 102 20.88 2.57 3.71
CA VAL A 102 19.87 2.12 2.75
C VAL A 102 20.57 1.48 1.57
N GLY A 103 20.06 0.34 1.12
CA GLY A 103 20.74 -0.43 0.07
C GLY A 103 19.76 -1.11 -0.88
N LEU A 104 19.94 -0.89 -2.19
CA LEU A 104 19.16 -1.54 -3.23
C LEU A 104 19.12 -3.08 -3.07
N MET A 105 20.28 -3.68 -2.79
CA MET A 105 20.37 -5.13 -2.60
C MET A 105 19.64 -5.60 -1.33
N HIS A 106 19.66 -4.80 -0.26
CA HIS A 106 18.91 -5.12 0.95
C HIS A 106 17.39 -5.02 0.68
N PHE A 107 16.95 -3.95 0.02
CA PHE A 107 15.57 -3.74 -0.39
C PHE A 107 15.04 -4.91 -1.23
N MET A 108 15.76 -5.30 -2.29
CA MET A 108 15.36 -6.40 -3.17
C MET A 108 15.32 -7.75 -2.44
N ARG A 109 16.34 -8.04 -1.62
CA ARG A 109 16.38 -9.29 -0.83
C ARG A 109 15.23 -9.34 0.17
N TYR A 110 14.94 -8.21 0.83
CA TYR A 110 13.84 -8.12 1.77
C TYR A 110 12.49 -8.34 1.08
N ALA A 111 12.26 -7.63 -0.04
CA ALA A 111 11.03 -7.72 -0.83
C ALA A 111 10.74 -9.17 -1.24
N LEU A 112 11.75 -9.86 -1.79
CA LEU A 112 11.60 -11.26 -2.23
C LEU A 112 11.39 -12.21 -1.05
N ALA A 113 12.21 -12.11 0.00
CA ALA A 113 12.17 -13.04 1.14
C ALA A 113 10.88 -12.93 1.97
N ASN A 114 10.25 -11.76 2.03
CA ASN A 114 9.09 -11.50 2.88
C ASN A 114 7.78 -11.31 2.11
N SER A 115 7.82 -11.31 0.78
CA SER A 115 6.65 -11.12 -0.09
C SER A 115 5.48 -12.01 0.31
N GLY A 116 5.71 -13.31 0.55
CA GLY A 116 4.65 -14.26 0.92
C GLY A 116 3.92 -13.89 2.21
N GLY A 117 4.64 -13.50 3.26
CA GLY A 117 4.04 -13.09 4.53
C GLY A 117 3.24 -11.79 4.39
N LEU A 118 3.81 -10.80 3.70
CA LEU A 118 3.17 -9.51 3.44
C LEU A 118 1.96 -9.64 2.51
N PHE A 119 1.99 -10.60 1.58
CA PHE A 119 0.89 -10.92 0.69
C PHE A 119 -0.33 -11.46 1.43
N ILE A 120 -0.15 -12.24 2.49
CA ILE A 120 -1.25 -12.67 3.36
C ILE A 120 -1.96 -11.46 3.97
N ILE A 121 -1.21 -10.47 4.48
CA ILE A 121 -1.78 -9.22 5.00
C ILE A 121 -2.57 -8.50 3.90
N SER A 122 -2.01 -8.41 2.70
CA SER A 122 -2.68 -7.78 1.54
C SER A 122 -3.94 -8.51 1.09
N ILE A 123 -3.95 -9.84 1.05
CA ILE A 123 -5.15 -10.63 0.71
C ILE A 123 -6.24 -10.40 1.76
N VAL A 124 -5.90 -10.51 3.04
CA VAL A 124 -6.87 -10.33 4.12
C VAL A 124 -7.46 -8.91 4.06
N LYS A 125 -6.60 -7.90 3.87
CA LYS A 125 -7.05 -6.52 3.66
C LYS A 125 -8.04 -6.42 2.49
N MET A 126 -7.66 -6.94 1.31
CA MET A 126 -8.52 -6.89 0.11
C MET A 126 -9.83 -7.67 0.30
N ALA A 127 -9.80 -8.81 1.01
CA ALA A 127 -10.99 -9.58 1.32
C ALA A 127 -11.95 -8.80 2.23
N VAL A 128 -11.41 -8.12 3.26
CA VAL A 128 -12.20 -7.24 4.14
C VAL A 128 -12.72 -6.04 3.36
N THR A 129 -11.90 -5.39 2.52
CA THR A 129 -12.35 -4.31 1.62
C THR A 129 -13.46 -4.77 0.71
N GLY A 130 -13.30 -5.91 0.03
CA GLY A 130 -14.32 -6.50 -0.81
C GLY A 130 -15.60 -6.75 -0.02
N PHE A 131 -15.53 -7.43 1.12
CA PHE A 131 -16.70 -7.75 1.94
C PHE A 131 -17.46 -6.52 2.44
N VAL A 132 -16.74 -5.47 2.86
CA VAL A 132 -17.34 -4.25 3.43
C VAL A 132 -17.86 -3.30 2.34
N VAL A 133 -17.15 -3.20 1.22
CA VAL A 133 -17.49 -2.26 0.12
C VAL A 133 -18.48 -2.89 -0.87
N MET A 134 -18.47 -4.22 -1.04
CA MET A 134 -19.34 -4.93 -1.99
C MET A 134 -20.83 -4.63 -1.81
N PRO A 135 -21.41 -4.55 -0.60
CA PRO A 135 -22.80 -4.13 -0.43
C PRO A 135 -23.10 -2.79 -1.09
N PHE A 136 -22.20 -1.81 -1.00
CA PHE A 136 -22.38 -0.48 -1.61
C PHE A 136 -22.26 -0.53 -3.14
N VAL A 137 -21.35 -1.37 -3.65
CA VAL A 137 -21.23 -1.61 -5.11
C VAL A 137 -22.46 -2.32 -5.66
N LEU A 138 -23.01 -3.29 -4.92
CA LEU A 138 -24.22 -4.01 -5.30
C LEU A 138 -25.45 -3.09 -5.22
N LEU A 139 -25.58 -2.30 -4.15
CA LEU A 139 -26.64 -1.29 -4.05
C LEU A 139 -26.57 -0.31 -5.23
N TYR A 140 -25.36 0.14 -5.60
CA TYR A 140 -25.13 0.97 -6.79
C TYR A 140 -25.62 0.29 -8.07
N TYR A 141 -25.20 -0.95 -8.33
CA TYR A 141 -25.53 -1.66 -9.57
C TYR A 141 -27.01 -2.05 -9.67
N PHE A 142 -27.65 -2.45 -8.57
CA PHE A 142 -29.01 -3.01 -8.58
C PHE A 142 -30.12 -2.01 -8.28
N LEU A 143 -29.87 -0.93 -7.53
CA LEU A 143 -30.93 -0.01 -7.09
C LEU A 143 -30.83 1.38 -7.70
N LEU A 144 -29.65 1.83 -8.14
CA LEU A 144 -29.40 3.25 -8.43
C LEU A 144 -29.28 3.60 -9.91
N ILE A 145 -29.43 2.63 -10.84
CA ILE A 145 -29.45 2.90 -12.29
C ILE A 145 -30.54 3.92 -12.69
N ASN A 146 -31.59 4.09 -11.88
CA ASN A 146 -32.72 4.99 -12.15
C ASN A 146 -32.91 6.10 -11.10
N LEU A 147 -31.95 6.30 -10.19
CA LEU A 147 -32.05 7.30 -9.12
C LEU A 147 -31.18 8.53 -9.44
N TRP A 148 -31.59 9.68 -8.92
CA TRP A 148 -30.94 10.99 -9.07
C TRP A 148 -29.43 10.92 -8.79
N ASP A 149 -28.61 11.59 -9.61
CA ASP A 149 -27.14 11.58 -9.57
C ASP A 149 -26.55 11.88 -8.18
N GLY A 150 -27.27 12.59 -7.32
CA GLY A 150 -26.86 12.91 -5.94
C GLY A 150 -26.58 11.69 -5.06
N TRP A 151 -27.32 10.59 -5.22
CA TRP A 151 -27.10 9.37 -4.44
C TRP A 151 -25.81 8.66 -4.83
N LEU A 152 -25.45 8.75 -6.10
CA LEU A 152 -24.23 8.21 -6.70
C LEU A 152 -22.98 8.76 -6.00
N TYR A 153 -22.93 10.09 -5.81
CA TYR A 153 -21.85 10.75 -5.09
C TYR A 153 -21.81 10.37 -3.60
N LEU A 154 -22.96 10.27 -2.93
CA LEU A 154 -23.04 9.89 -1.52
C LEU A 154 -22.49 8.47 -1.28
N PHE A 155 -22.91 7.49 -2.09
CA PHE A 155 -22.41 6.12 -1.97
C PHE A 155 -20.92 5.99 -2.30
N GLY A 156 -20.43 6.76 -3.28
CA GLY A 156 -19.00 6.85 -3.58
C GLY A 156 -18.19 7.38 -2.39
N ILE A 157 -18.65 8.45 -1.73
CA ILE A 157 -18.00 9.01 -0.54
C ILE A 157 -18.00 8.00 0.62
N ILE A 158 -19.12 7.30 0.85
CA ILE A 158 -19.19 6.27 1.89
C ILE A 158 -18.22 5.12 1.60
N ALA A 159 -18.17 4.64 0.35
CA ALA A 159 -17.23 3.59 -0.05
C ALA A 159 -15.77 4.02 0.15
N LEU A 160 -15.40 5.24 -0.27
CA LEU A 160 -14.06 5.81 -0.05
C LEU A 160 -13.71 5.91 1.43
N PHE A 161 -14.66 6.36 2.27
CA PHE A 161 -14.47 6.44 3.70
C PHE A 161 -14.25 5.07 4.35
N LEU A 162 -15.01 4.05 3.92
CA LEU A 162 -14.82 2.67 4.39
C LEU A 162 -13.47 2.10 3.96
N VAL A 163 -13.06 2.34 2.70
CA VAL A 163 -11.71 1.96 2.23
C VAL A 163 -10.64 2.63 3.07
N PHE A 164 -10.79 3.92 3.39
CA PHE A 164 -9.84 4.64 4.25
C PHE A 164 -9.73 4.03 5.65
N ILE A 165 -10.85 3.67 6.28
CA ILE A 165 -10.88 3.00 7.59
C ILE A 165 -10.16 1.64 7.52
N ILE A 166 -10.41 0.88 6.46
CA ILE A 166 -9.77 -0.44 6.29
C ILE A 166 -8.27 -0.27 6.06
N GLU A 167 -7.85 0.67 5.19
CA GLU A 167 -6.42 0.95 5.02
C GLU A 167 -5.77 1.41 6.33
N PHE A 168 -6.45 2.23 7.14
CA PHE A 168 -5.98 2.62 8.48
C PHE A 168 -5.80 1.40 9.40
N MET A 169 -6.79 0.53 9.46
CA MET A 169 -6.77 -0.70 10.27
C MET A 169 -5.58 -1.61 9.94
N PHE A 170 -5.20 -1.67 8.66
CA PHE A 170 -4.10 -2.51 8.17
C PHE A 170 -2.77 -1.76 8.01
N ALA A 171 -2.73 -0.43 8.14
CA ALA A 171 -1.55 0.39 7.90
C ALA A 171 -0.36 -0.07 8.76
N PHE A 172 -0.60 -0.27 10.05
CA PHE A 172 0.42 -0.70 11.01
C PHE A 172 0.72 -2.20 10.94
N SER A 173 -0.02 -3.00 10.18
CA SER A 173 0.24 -4.44 10.05
C SER A 173 1.54 -4.71 9.28
N PHE A 174 1.80 -3.92 8.23
CA PHE A 174 3.07 -3.97 7.49
C PHE A 174 4.24 -3.55 8.39
N THR A 175 4.05 -2.46 9.16
CA THR A 175 5.03 -1.99 10.15
C THR A 175 5.30 -3.01 11.25
N ALA A 176 4.26 -3.60 11.83
CA ALA A 176 4.38 -4.62 12.86
C ALA A 176 5.13 -5.86 12.34
N TYR A 177 4.82 -6.31 11.13
CA TYR A 177 5.51 -7.44 10.50
C TYR A 177 7.02 -7.16 10.37
N VAL A 178 7.37 -5.98 9.85
CA VAL A 178 8.76 -5.59 9.61
C VAL A 178 9.54 -5.36 10.91
N VAL A 179 8.99 -4.56 11.81
CA VAL A 179 9.66 -4.11 13.04
C VAL A 179 9.73 -5.23 14.08
N ARG A 180 8.66 -6.01 14.24
CA ARG A 180 8.59 -7.08 15.26
C ARG A 180 9.04 -8.45 14.73
N LYS A 181 9.21 -8.60 13.41
CA LYS A 181 9.60 -9.87 12.75
C LYS A 181 8.70 -11.05 13.15
N VAL A 182 7.40 -10.81 13.19
CA VAL A 182 6.39 -11.79 13.60
C VAL A 182 5.62 -12.34 12.40
N SER A 183 4.84 -13.40 12.61
CA SER A 183 3.96 -13.93 11.57
C SER A 183 2.93 -12.89 11.09
N PRO A 184 2.40 -13.00 9.85
CA PRO A 184 1.42 -12.07 9.30
C PRO A 184 0.18 -11.88 10.18
N ILE A 185 -0.35 -12.98 10.74
CA ILE A 185 -1.53 -12.96 11.61
C ILE A 185 -1.20 -12.23 12.91
N THR A 186 -0.07 -12.54 13.52
CA THR A 186 0.39 -11.85 14.74
C THR A 186 0.60 -10.36 14.48
N ALA A 187 1.15 -9.98 13.31
CA ALA A 187 1.34 -8.58 12.94
C ALA A 187 0.01 -7.82 12.84
N MET A 188 -1.03 -8.43 12.26
CA MET A 188 -2.38 -7.86 12.20
C MET A 188 -2.96 -7.69 13.61
N ILE A 189 -2.84 -8.69 14.48
CA ILE A 189 -3.31 -8.60 15.87
C ILE A 189 -2.60 -7.47 16.63
N ILE A 190 -1.28 -7.35 16.48
CA ILE A 190 -0.50 -6.26 17.08
C ILE A 190 -0.96 -4.91 16.54
N SER A 191 -1.20 -4.79 15.23
CA SER A 191 -1.74 -3.59 14.59
C SER A 191 -3.08 -3.19 15.20
N PHE A 192 -4.02 -4.14 15.33
CA PHE A 192 -5.33 -3.87 15.92
C PHE A 192 -5.25 -3.44 17.39
N ASN A 193 -4.43 -4.13 18.19
CA ASN A 193 -4.24 -3.77 19.59
C ASN A 193 -3.57 -2.41 19.74
N PHE A 194 -2.58 -2.10 18.89
CA PHE A 194 -1.91 -0.81 18.85
C PHE A 194 -2.89 0.32 18.51
N ILE A 195 -3.72 0.12 17.47
CA ILE A 195 -4.76 1.09 17.10
C ILE A 195 -5.76 1.26 18.25
N LYS A 196 -6.22 0.16 18.87
CA LYS A 196 -7.17 0.22 20.00
C LYS A 196 -6.59 0.98 21.20
N GLU A 197 -5.30 0.85 21.46
CA GLU A 197 -4.62 1.53 22.58
C GLU A 197 -4.37 3.01 22.27
N LYS A 198 -3.91 3.32 21.05
CA LYS A 198 -3.49 4.67 20.66
C LYS A 198 -4.54 5.46 19.88
N ASN A 199 -5.72 4.88 19.63
CA ASN A 199 -6.87 5.35 18.83
C ASN A 199 -6.66 6.68 18.10
N VAL A 200 -6.91 7.80 18.80
CA VAL A 200 -6.88 9.15 18.24
C VAL A 200 -5.50 9.51 17.71
N LYS A 201 -4.42 9.19 18.45
CA LYS A 201 -3.05 9.48 18.03
C LYS A 201 -2.67 8.68 16.77
N ALA A 202 -3.03 7.39 16.73
CA ALA A 202 -2.79 6.56 15.54
C ALA A 202 -3.56 7.10 14.32
N LEU A 203 -4.80 7.53 14.51
CA LEU A 203 -5.62 8.14 13.46
C LEU A 203 -5.02 9.46 12.96
N LEU A 204 -4.46 10.29 13.85
CA LEU A 204 -3.83 11.56 13.46
C LEU A 204 -2.55 11.35 12.64
N VAL A 205 -1.66 10.43 13.07
CA VAL A 205 -0.44 10.10 12.31
C VAL A 205 -0.79 9.50 10.94
N TYR A 206 -1.77 8.60 10.91
CA TYR A 206 -2.26 8.04 9.65
C TYR A 206 -2.98 9.09 8.78
N GLY A 207 -3.71 10.01 9.40
CA GLY A 207 -4.33 11.16 8.73
C GLY A 207 -3.31 12.06 8.06
N PHE A 208 -2.17 12.34 8.72
CA PHE A 208 -1.05 13.04 8.11
C PHE A 208 -0.53 12.30 6.86
N TYR A 209 -0.31 10.98 6.96
CA TYR A 209 0.04 10.16 5.80
C TYR A 209 -1.02 10.23 4.68
N GLY A 210 -2.31 10.18 5.04
CA GLY A 210 -3.42 10.31 4.09
C GLY A 210 -3.45 11.67 3.38
N LEU A 211 -3.21 12.77 4.11
CA LEU A 211 -3.10 14.11 3.54
C LEU A 211 -1.90 14.25 2.59
N VAL A 212 -0.76 13.68 2.99
CA VAL A 212 0.43 13.61 2.13
C VAL A 212 0.12 12.83 0.86
N ALA A 213 -0.55 11.69 0.96
CA ALA A 213 -0.99 10.93 -0.21
C ALA A 213 -1.97 11.71 -1.09
N LEU A 214 -2.94 12.44 -0.51
CA LEU A 214 -3.86 13.28 -1.28
C LEU A 214 -3.16 14.43 -2.00
N SER A 215 -2.03 14.92 -1.48
CA SER A 215 -1.27 15.98 -2.16
C SER A 215 -0.69 15.55 -3.51
N THR A 216 -0.57 14.24 -3.80
CA THR A 216 -0.16 13.77 -5.13
C THR A 216 -1.19 14.09 -6.22
N LEU A 217 -2.44 14.39 -5.85
CA LEU A 217 -3.48 14.84 -6.78
C LEU A 217 -3.17 16.22 -7.38
N VAL A 218 -2.28 16.99 -6.74
CA VAL A 218 -1.81 18.27 -7.26
C VAL A 218 -0.52 18.03 -8.07
N PRO A 219 -0.55 18.15 -9.41
CA PRO A 219 0.59 17.76 -10.25
C PRO A 219 1.90 18.48 -9.92
N ILE A 220 1.81 19.76 -9.55
CA ILE A 220 2.96 20.61 -9.18
C ILE A 220 3.65 20.11 -7.91
N LEU A 221 2.87 19.58 -6.95
CA LEU A 221 3.40 19.07 -5.69
C LEU A 221 3.88 17.62 -5.82
N ASN A 222 3.45 16.88 -6.84
CA ASN A 222 3.60 15.44 -6.93
C ASN A 222 5.06 14.95 -6.75
N ILE A 223 6.04 15.59 -7.39
CA ILE A 223 7.45 15.22 -7.25
C ILE A 223 7.95 15.46 -5.81
N ILE A 224 7.64 16.62 -5.23
CA ILE A 224 8.04 16.96 -3.86
C ILE A 224 7.34 16.03 -2.87
N THR A 225 6.07 15.72 -3.11
CA THR A 225 5.31 14.76 -2.32
C THR A 225 5.97 13.40 -2.33
N TYR A 226 6.30 12.85 -3.50
CA TYR A 226 6.95 11.56 -3.57
C TYR A 226 8.36 11.55 -2.97
N LEU A 227 9.18 12.56 -3.25
CA LEU A 227 10.59 12.54 -2.85
C LEU A 227 10.85 13.02 -1.41
N VAL A 228 9.96 13.82 -0.85
CA VAL A 228 10.15 14.46 0.46
C VAL A 228 9.06 14.06 1.42
N PHE A 229 7.81 14.44 1.15
CA PHE A 229 6.73 14.26 2.13
C PHE A 229 6.37 12.78 2.37
N TYR A 230 6.43 11.94 1.34
CA TYR A 230 6.07 10.53 1.43
C TYR A 230 7.07 9.73 2.29
N PRO A 231 8.41 9.87 2.11
CA PRO A 231 9.36 9.27 3.05
C PRO A 231 9.20 9.76 4.49
N ILE A 232 8.96 11.06 4.69
CA ILE A 232 8.74 11.63 6.03
C ILE A 232 7.51 11.00 6.67
N ALA A 233 6.37 10.98 5.96
CA ALA A 233 5.11 10.44 6.49
C ALA A 233 5.20 8.94 6.79
N TYR A 234 5.84 8.16 5.92
CA TYR A 234 6.07 6.74 6.18
C TYR A 234 7.00 6.52 7.38
N THR A 235 8.06 7.31 7.50
CA THR A 235 9.01 7.22 8.61
C THR A 235 8.34 7.60 9.93
N SER A 236 7.48 8.63 9.94
CA SER A 236 6.68 9.00 11.11
C SER A 236 5.75 7.85 11.56
N LEU A 237 5.11 7.13 10.62
CA LEU A 237 4.31 5.95 10.97
C LEU A 237 5.16 4.84 11.61
N VAL A 238 6.38 4.63 11.11
CA VAL A 238 7.32 3.63 11.65
C VAL A 238 7.80 4.02 13.05
N LEU A 239 8.23 5.27 13.24
CA LEU A 239 8.71 5.79 14.52
C LEU A 239 7.60 5.79 15.57
N PHE A 240 6.41 6.29 15.19
CA PHE A 240 5.24 6.29 16.07
C PHE A 240 4.87 4.88 16.54
N PHE A 241 4.93 3.89 15.64
CA PHE A 241 4.68 2.48 16.01
C PHE A 241 5.75 1.93 16.98
N LYS A 242 6.99 2.40 16.89
CA LYS A 242 8.08 2.05 17.82
C LYS A 242 7.94 2.76 19.17
N GLY A 243 7.02 3.72 19.29
CA GLY A 243 6.89 4.57 20.47
C GLY A 243 7.99 5.63 20.58
N ARG A 244 8.53 6.06 19.43
CA ARG A 244 9.44 7.20 19.30
C ARG A 244 8.70 8.36 18.64
#